data_AF-A0A267DG88-F1
#
_entry.id   AF-A0A267DG88-F1
#
_cell.length_a   1.000
_cell.length_b   1.000
_cell.length_c   1.000
_cell.angle_alpha   90.00
_cell.angle_beta   90.00
_cell.angle_gamma   90.00
#
_symmetry.space_group_name_H-M   'P 1'
#
loop_
_entity.id
_entity.type
_entity.pdbx_description
1 polymer ?
#
loop_
_entity_poly.entity_id
_entity_poly.type
_entity_poly.pdbx_seq_one_letter_code
_entity_poly.pdbx_strand_id
1 'polypeptide(L)'
;MIFLAKCCASSWKISHRQLAIFTIVATLSLYYVFILWSWSRNEKVCKQMNIAARPRRQLPNLPSPEFYIQKLRRQTPPRGDKFDPRINETELRAAVKLIWAFLDLCEKHGLQVMLDSGTLLGSYRYHGFMPWDDDFDVFLKWADNKKLLKALNGHPDFNLKDVGLWKVSLKSACLHVDVSGCWPFIDVAFYEVQGSWMVQKFGRFYAPTKYTFPLHKRPFMGRWVDSPRDTEKFLEYLYFGFWPLDWCLTSTYSHKYEKSIYSRAFIKCSKLHETYPFVIRVPDTETWCAGVVGTLKLPNGETVYSVMVDEPVA
;
A
#
# COMPACT_ATOMS: atom_id res chain seq x y z
N MET A 1 8.98 66.76 57.39
CA MET A 1 8.08 66.39 56.27
C MET A 1 8.28 64.90 56.05
N ILE A 2 7.44 63.94 56.47
CA ILE A 2 6.02 63.68 56.11
C ILE A 2 5.82 63.95 54.60
N PHE A 3 5.76 62.95 53.72
CA PHE A 3 4.57 62.11 53.50
C PHE A 3 4.87 60.68 52.99
N LEU A 4 3.99 59.76 53.43
CA LEU A 4 3.85 58.35 53.12
C LEU A 4 2.86 58.09 51.95
N ALA A 5 3.13 56.99 51.22
CA ALA A 5 2.19 56.00 50.65
C ALA A 5 1.21 56.45 49.53
N LYS A 6 0.76 55.61 48.59
CA LYS A 6 0.43 54.17 48.62
C LYS A 6 0.57 53.55 47.22
N CYS A 7 1.23 52.39 47.11
CA CYS A 7 0.96 51.43 46.03
C CYS A 7 -0.21 50.54 46.47
N CYS A 8 -1.25 50.47 45.65
CA CYS A 8 -2.46 49.70 45.92
C CYS A 8 -2.18 48.22 45.62
N ALA A 9 -1.93 47.41 46.64
CA ALA A 9 -1.94 45.95 46.51
C ALA A 9 -3.40 45.47 46.53
N SER A 10 -3.95 45.17 45.36
CA SER A 10 -5.24 44.48 45.26
C SER A 10 -5.05 43.01 45.66
N SER A 11 -5.34 42.69 46.92
CA SER A 11 -5.45 41.29 47.34
C SER A 11 -6.71 40.67 46.71
N TRP A 12 -6.53 39.85 45.68
CA TRP A 12 -7.61 38.98 45.20
C TRP A 12 -7.85 37.89 46.25
N LYS A 13 -8.92 38.04 47.04
CA LYS A 13 -9.40 36.97 47.92
C LYS A 13 -10.10 35.92 47.06
N ILE A 14 -9.39 34.85 46.72
CA ILE A 14 -9.97 33.66 46.10
C ILE A 14 -10.90 33.02 47.13
N SER A 15 -12.20 32.99 46.84
CA SER A 15 -13.16 32.35 47.75
C SER A 15 -12.97 30.83 47.76
N HIS A 16 -13.32 30.14 48.84
CA HIS A 16 -13.28 28.67 48.92
C HIS A 16 -14.05 27.99 47.77
N ARG A 17 -15.10 28.63 47.22
CA ARG A 17 -15.82 28.15 46.03
C ARG A 17 -15.00 28.26 44.75
N GLN A 18 -14.23 29.33 44.56
CA GLN A 18 -13.32 29.47 43.42
C GLN A 18 -12.15 28.49 43.53
N LEU A 19 -11.60 28.30 44.73
CA LEU A 19 -10.56 27.28 44.97
C LEU A 19 -11.08 25.88 44.63
N ALA A 20 -12.31 25.56 45.05
CA ALA A 20 -12.98 24.29 44.75
C ALA A 20 -13.19 24.08 43.24
N ILE A 21 -13.65 25.11 42.51
CA ILE A 21 -13.82 25.07 41.05
C ILE A 21 -12.46 24.86 40.35
N PHE A 22 -11.40 25.56 40.77
CA PHE A 22 -10.06 25.36 40.20
C PHE A 22 -9.52 23.95 40.46
N THR A 23 -9.74 23.37 41.65
CA THR A 23 -9.42 21.96 41.90
C THR A 23 -10.25 21.00 41.04
N ILE A 24 -11.55 21.23 40.87
CA ILE A 24 -12.42 20.38 40.05
C ILE A 24 -11.98 20.43 38.59
N VAL A 25 -11.71 21.61 38.03
CA VAL A 25 -11.22 21.78 36.65
C VAL A 25 -9.83 21.15 36.47
N ALA A 26 -8.92 21.30 37.44
CA ALA A 26 -7.60 20.67 37.38
C ALA A 26 -7.69 19.14 37.45
N THR A 27 -8.57 18.60 38.31
CA THR A 27 -8.79 17.14 38.40
C THR A 27 -9.48 16.57 37.17
N LEU A 28 -10.45 17.27 36.57
CA LEU A 28 -11.08 16.86 35.31
C LEU A 28 -10.11 16.95 34.12
N SER A 29 -9.20 17.93 34.11
CA SER A 29 -8.16 18.06 33.09
C SER A 29 -7.11 16.95 33.22
N LEU A 30 -6.68 16.63 34.46
CA LEU A 30 -5.79 15.50 34.73
C LEU A 30 -6.48 14.16 34.44
N TYR A 31 -7.78 14.02 34.69
CA TYR A 31 -8.57 12.85 34.34
C TYR A 31 -8.72 12.71 32.82
N TYR A 32 -8.90 13.81 32.06
CA TYR A 32 -8.89 13.80 30.60
C TYR A 32 -7.51 13.47 30.02
N VAL A 33 -6.43 13.98 30.62
CA VAL A 33 -5.05 13.60 30.27
C VAL A 33 -4.80 12.13 30.62
N PHE A 34 -5.30 11.62 31.74
CA PHE A 34 -5.22 10.19 32.08
C PHE A 34 -6.07 9.32 31.16
N ILE A 35 -7.24 9.77 30.73
CA ILE A 35 -8.07 9.07 29.75
C ILE A 35 -7.35 9.05 28.40
N LEU A 36 -6.84 10.19 27.91
CA LEU A 36 -6.06 10.25 26.67
C LEU A 36 -4.74 9.45 26.77
N TRP A 37 -4.09 9.43 27.93
CA TRP A 37 -2.88 8.64 28.19
C TRP A 37 -3.18 7.13 28.34
N SER A 38 -4.35 6.77 28.88
CA SER A 38 -4.84 5.39 28.96
C SER A 38 -5.38 4.88 27.62
N TRP A 39 -5.93 5.77 26.79
CA TRP A 39 -6.37 5.48 25.42
C TRP A 39 -5.17 5.40 24.46
N SER A 40 -4.09 6.13 24.77
CA SER A 40 -2.76 6.04 24.14
C SER A 40 -1.93 4.80 24.57
N ARG A 41 -2.45 3.88 25.39
CA ARG A 41 -1.70 2.71 25.91
C ARG A 41 -2.38 1.36 25.77
N ASN A 42 -3.34 1.23 24.85
CA ASN A 42 -3.82 -0.08 24.40
C ASN A 42 -3.48 -0.36 22.94
N GLU A 43 -2.35 0.13 22.43
CA GLU A 43 -1.61 -0.67 21.46
C GLU A 43 -1.14 -1.93 22.20
N LYS A 44 -1.77 -3.07 21.90
CA LYS A 44 -1.25 -4.37 22.31
C LYS A 44 0.08 -4.60 21.59
N VAL A 45 1.15 -4.02 22.13
CA VAL A 45 2.51 -4.26 21.65
C VAL A 45 2.80 -5.74 21.90
N CYS A 46 2.99 -6.49 20.81
CA CYS A 46 3.48 -7.86 20.87
C CYS A 46 4.74 -7.91 21.74
N LYS A 47 4.67 -8.55 22.92
CA LYS A 47 5.88 -8.91 23.64
C LYS A 47 6.61 -9.93 22.76
N GLN A 48 7.76 -9.53 22.21
CA GLN A 48 8.75 -10.49 21.71
C GLN A 48 9.15 -11.37 22.89
N MET A 49 8.44 -12.46 23.10
CA MET A 49 9.01 -13.59 23.82
C MET A 49 10.17 -14.06 22.95
N ASN A 50 11.32 -14.30 23.58
CA ASN A 50 12.49 -14.91 22.97
C ASN A 50 12.07 -16.20 22.25
N ILE A 51 11.79 -16.11 20.96
CA ILE A 51 11.37 -17.22 20.12
C ILE A 51 12.41 -17.29 19.02
N ALA A 52 13.19 -18.38 19.05
CA ALA A 52 13.96 -18.86 17.92
C ALA A 52 13.16 -18.65 16.62
N ALA A 53 13.81 -18.17 15.57
CA ALA A 53 13.20 -17.80 14.28
C ALA A 53 11.97 -18.68 13.96
N ARG A 54 10.77 -18.07 13.94
CA ARG A 54 9.52 -18.78 13.66
C ARG A 54 9.69 -19.61 12.38
N PRO A 55 9.19 -20.86 12.33
CA PRO A 55 9.16 -21.60 11.07
C PRO A 55 8.37 -20.79 10.04
N ARG A 56 8.98 -20.58 8.88
CA ARG A 56 8.34 -19.84 7.77
C ARG A 56 7.07 -20.58 7.39
N ARG A 57 5.90 -19.95 7.54
CA ARG A 57 4.62 -20.55 7.14
C ARG A 57 4.68 -20.92 5.65
N GLN A 58 4.19 -22.10 5.31
CA GLN A 58 4.14 -22.54 3.92
C GLN A 58 3.13 -21.67 3.17
N LEU A 59 3.57 -21.06 2.07
CA LEU A 59 2.70 -20.27 1.21
C LEU A 59 1.86 -21.23 0.35
N PRO A 60 0.53 -21.19 0.43
CA PRO A 60 -0.31 -22.07 -0.39
C PRO A 60 -0.22 -21.68 -1.87
N ASN A 61 -0.56 -22.63 -2.74
CA ASN A 61 -0.72 -22.36 -4.16
C ASN A 61 -1.86 -21.36 -4.37
N LEU A 62 -1.60 -20.34 -5.19
CA LEU A 62 -2.60 -19.37 -5.60
C LEU A 62 -3.31 -19.86 -6.87
N PRO A 63 -4.54 -19.37 -7.15
CA PRO A 63 -5.18 -19.61 -8.43
C PRO A 63 -4.29 -19.18 -9.59
N SER A 64 -4.39 -19.90 -10.70
CA SER A 64 -3.59 -19.58 -11.88
C SER A 64 -3.91 -18.19 -12.40
N PRO A 65 -3.02 -17.57 -13.16
CA PRO A 65 -3.28 -16.19 -13.54
C PRO A 65 -4.24 -16.09 -14.73
N GLU A 66 -4.34 -17.14 -15.55
CA GLU A 66 -5.49 -17.37 -16.44
C GLU A 66 -6.82 -17.33 -15.69
N PHE A 67 -6.88 -17.91 -14.48
CA PHE A 67 -8.06 -17.81 -13.64
C PHE A 67 -8.33 -16.34 -13.26
N TYR A 68 -7.31 -15.57 -12.86
CA TYR A 68 -7.45 -14.14 -12.61
C TYR A 68 -7.91 -13.36 -13.84
N ILE A 69 -7.32 -13.60 -15.00
CA ILE A 69 -7.65 -12.91 -16.26
C ILE A 69 -9.10 -13.19 -16.66
N GLN A 70 -9.51 -14.45 -16.66
CA GLN A 70 -10.90 -14.82 -17.00
C GLN A 70 -11.88 -14.21 -16.00
N LYS A 71 -11.52 -14.16 -14.72
CA LYS A 71 -12.34 -13.57 -13.65
C LYS A 71 -12.46 -12.06 -13.80
N LEU A 72 -11.35 -11.35 -14.02
CA LEU A 72 -11.25 -9.90 -14.28
C LEU A 72 -11.84 -9.47 -15.64
N ARG A 73 -12.38 -10.38 -16.45
CA ARG A 73 -13.04 -10.02 -17.71
C ARG A 73 -14.48 -10.47 -17.75
N ARG A 74 -14.77 -11.70 -17.30
CA ARG A 74 -16.13 -12.24 -17.28
C ARG A 74 -16.99 -11.67 -16.17
N GLN A 75 -16.39 -11.27 -15.05
CA GLN A 75 -17.13 -10.86 -13.84
C GLN A 75 -16.98 -9.38 -13.50
N THR A 76 -16.30 -8.60 -14.34
CA THR A 76 -16.14 -7.16 -14.16
C THR A 76 -16.63 -6.44 -15.42
N PRO A 77 -17.96 -6.46 -15.68
CA PRO A 77 -18.51 -5.75 -16.82
C PRO A 77 -18.22 -4.25 -16.70
N PRO A 78 -18.13 -3.52 -17.82
CA PRO A 78 -18.15 -2.07 -17.79
C PRO A 78 -19.38 -1.58 -16.99
N ARG A 79 -19.14 -0.71 -16.02
CA ARG A 79 -20.15 -0.01 -15.24
C ARG A 79 -20.71 1.19 -16.01
N GLY A 80 -20.02 1.65 -17.04
CA GLY A 80 -20.32 2.89 -17.75
C GLY A 80 -19.83 4.13 -17.00
N ASP A 81 -18.87 3.97 -16.08
CA ASP A 81 -18.28 5.06 -15.31
C ASP A 81 -16.74 5.01 -15.37
N LYS A 82 -16.07 5.93 -14.67
CA LYS A 82 -14.60 6.04 -14.74
C LYS A 82 -13.84 4.89 -14.06
N PHE A 83 -14.56 3.99 -13.38
CA PHE A 83 -14.02 2.77 -12.79
C PHE A 83 -14.15 1.57 -13.74
N ASP A 84 -14.54 1.79 -15.01
CA ASP A 84 -14.54 0.75 -16.04
C ASP A 84 -13.13 0.18 -16.26
N PRO A 85 -13.01 -1.13 -16.60
CA PRO A 85 -11.71 -1.72 -16.83
C PRO A 85 -10.94 -1.05 -17.97
N ARG A 86 -9.69 -0.61 -17.71
CA ARG A 86 -8.90 0.15 -18.69
C ARG A 86 -8.19 -0.70 -19.74
N ILE A 87 -7.85 -1.94 -19.38
CA ILE A 87 -7.05 -2.84 -20.23
C ILE A 87 -7.81 -4.10 -20.60
N ASN A 88 -7.89 -4.44 -21.89
CA ASN A 88 -8.60 -5.63 -22.40
C ASN A 88 -7.93 -6.96 -22.01
N GLU A 89 -8.55 -8.10 -22.34
CA GLU A 89 -8.00 -9.42 -21.97
C GLU A 89 -6.61 -9.66 -22.57
N THR A 90 -6.43 -9.32 -23.85
CA THR A 90 -5.14 -9.43 -24.55
C THR A 90 -4.09 -8.54 -23.91
N GLU A 91 -4.47 -7.33 -23.54
CA GLU A 91 -3.62 -6.36 -22.86
C GLU A 91 -3.19 -6.83 -21.47
N LEU A 92 -4.13 -7.36 -20.68
CA LEU A 92 -3.85 -7.94 -19.38
C LEU A 92 -2.93 -9.16 -19.49
N ARG A 93 -3.11 -10.03 -20.49
CA ARG A 93 -2.20 -11.16 -20.76
C ARG A 93 -0.78 -10.69 -21.06
N ALA A 94 -0.63 -9.65 -21.88
CA ALA A 94 0.68 -9.06 -22.18
C ALA A 94 1.34 -8.46 -20.93
N ALA A 95 0.58 -7.73 -20.10
CA ALA A 95 1.07 -7.17 -18.86
C ALA A 95 1.51 -8.26 -17.86
N VAL A 96 0.70 -9.30 -17.68
CA VAL A 96 1.02 -10.44 -16.82
C VAL A 96 2.27 -11.19 -17.29
N LYS A 97 2.41 -11.42 -18.61
CA LYS A 97 3.62 -12.01 -19.21
C LYS A 97 4.86 -11.19 -18.89
N LEU A 98 4.79 -9.86 -19.03
CA LEU A 98 5.87 -8.94 -18.66
C LEU A 98 6.22 -9.05 -17.17
N ILE A 99 5.21 -8.98 -16.29
CA ILE A 99 5.42 -8.98 -14.84
C ILE A 99 6.13 -10.25 -14.38
N TRP A 100 5.72 -11.44 -14.84
CA TRP A 100 6.39 -12.65 -14.38
C TRP A 100 7.77 -12.82 -14.96
N ALA A 101 7.97 -12.49 -16.24
CA ALA A 101 9.29 -12.51 -16.83
C ALA A 101 10.24 -11.60 -16.01
N PHE A 102 9.76 -10.42 -15.61
CA PHE A 102 10.54 -9.49 -14.79
C PHE A 102 10.80 -10.02 -13.38
N LEU A 103 9.79 -10.59 -12.72
CA LEU A 103 9.95 -11.18 -11.39
C LEU A 103 10.89 -12.41 -11.42
N ASP A 104 10.85 -13.23 -12.48
CA ASP A 104 11.76 -14.37 -12.69
C ASP A 104 13.18 -13.90 -12.94
N LEU A 105 13.36 -12.85 -13.75
CA LEU A 105 14.66 -12.20 -13.93
C LEU A 105 15.20 -11.71 -12.59
N CYS A 106 14.39 -10.98 -11.83
CA CYS A 106 14.78 -10.45 -10.52
C CYS A 106 15.13 -11.57 -9.54
N GLU A 107 14.33 -12.64 -9.46
CA GLU A 107 14.58 -13.79 -8.61
C GLU A 107 15.88 -14.51 -8.99
N LYS A 108 16.09 -14.80 -10.28
CA LYS A 108 17.32 -15.41 -10.81
C LYS A 108 18.56 -14.61 -10.46
N HIS A 109 18.44 -13.28 -10.43
CA HIS A 109 19.53 -12.40 -10.09
C HIS A 109 19.58 -12.06 -8.60
N GLY A 110 18.64 -12.51 -7.75
CA GLY A 110 18.60 -12.13 -6.34
C GLY A 110 18.36 -10.63 -6.13
N LEU A 111 17.41 -10.06 -6.88
CA LEU A 111 16.89 -8.70 -6.75
C LEU A 111 15.54 -8.77 -6.03
N GLN A 112 15.42 -8.04 -4.92
CA GLN A 112 14.19 -8.03 -4.13
C GLN A 112 13.22 -6.97 -4.65
N VAL A 113 12.09 -7.42 -5.19
CA VAL A 113 11.02 -6.58 -5.74
C VAL A 113 9.90 -6.42 -4.73
N MET A 114 9.61 -5.18 -4.34
CA MET A 114 8.49 -4.82 -3.47
C MET A 114 7.39 -4.16 -4.30
N LEU A 115 6.13 -4.56 -4.11
CA LEU A 115 5.00 -3.89 -4.75
C LEU A 115 4.89 -2.42 -4.30
N ASP A 116 4.51 -1.53 -5.21
CA ASP A 116 4.33 -0.10 -4.92
C ASP A 116 2.98 0.44 -5.44
N SER A 117 2.58 1.63 -4.98
CA SER A 117 1.55 2.47 -5.63
C SER A 117 0.24 1.74 -5.94
N GLY A 118 -0.32 1.93 -7.15
CA GLY A 118 -1.58 1.33 -7.57
C GLY A 118 -1.52 -0.20 -7.56
N THR A 119 -0.34 -0.74 -7.84
CA THR A 119 -0.07 -2.18 -7.81
C THR A 119 -0.17 -2.78 -6.40
N LEU A 120 0.43 -2.13 -5.39
CA LEU A 120 0.33 -2.55 -3.99
C LEU A 120 -1.12 -2.47 -3.51
N LEU A 121 -1.82 -1.39 -3.86
CA LEU A 121 -3.23 -1.20 -3.54
C LEU A 121 -4.12 -2.26 -4.22
N GLY A 122 -3.80 -2.62 -5.46
CA GLY A 122 -4.40 -3.71 -6.19
C GLY A 122 -4.23 -5.05 -5.48
N SER A 123 -3.00 -5.39 -5.08
CA SER A 123 -2.75 -6.60 -4.26
C SER A 123 -3.54 -6.54 -2.95
N TYR A 124 -3.63 -5.37 -2.33
CA TYR A 124 -4.34 -5.19 -1.06
C TYR A 124 -5.85 -5.44 -1.19
N ARG A 125 -6.48 -4.96 -2.27
CA ARG A 125 -7.95 -4.96 -2.45
C ARG A 125 -8.49 -6.06 -3.36
N TYR A 126 -7.70 -6.52 -4.31
CA TYR A 126 -8.14 -7.39 -5.43
C TYR A 126 -7.28 -8.65 -5.58
N HIS A 127 -6.18 -8.78 -4.82
CA HIS A 127 -5.16 -9.81 -5.02
C HIS A 127 -4.60 -9.82 -6.47
N GLY A 128 -4.62 -8.66 -7.14
CA GLY A 128 -4.27 -8.46 -8.55
C GLY A 128 -4.39 -7.00 -8.93
N PHE A 129 -4.58 -6.68 -10.21
CA PHE A 129 -4.79 -5.29 -10.65
C PHE A 129 -6.08 -4.69 -10.09
N MET A 130 -6.07 -3.37 -9.86
CA MET A 130 -7.33 -2.63 -9.84
C MET A 130 -7.92 -2.65 -11.25
N PRO A 131 -9.24 -2.86 -11.44
CA PRO A 131 -9.81 -2.96 -12.79
C PRO A 131 -9.49 -1.75 -13.69
N TRP A 132 -9.45 -0.56 -13.10
CA TRP A 132 -9.17 0.70 -13.80
C TRP A 132 -7.70 1.16 -13.74
N ASP A 133 -6.75 0.28 -13.44
CA ASP A 133 -5.31 0.52 -13.61
C ASP A 133 -4.81 0.01 -14.96
N ASP A 134 -3.71 0.57 -15.46
CA ASP A 134 -3.13 0.21 -16.76
C ASP A 134 -1.61 -0.03 -16.78
N ASP A 135 -0.96 -0.14 -15.61
CA ASP A 135 0.47 -0.34 -15.42
C ASP A 135 0.82 -1.08 -14.12
N PHE A 136 2.11 -1.33 -13.91
CA PHE A 136 2.64 -2.07 -12.76
C PHE A 136 3.81 -1.34 -12.13
N ASP A 137 3.73 -1.06 -10.83
CA ASP A 137 4.72 -0.28 -10.08
C ASP A 137 5.46 -1.15 -9.07
N VAL A 138 6.78 -0.99 -9.02
CA VAL A 138 7.63 -1.69 -8.05
C VAL A 138 8.73 -0.82 -7.48
N PHE A 139 9.13 -1.18 -6.27
CA PHE A 139 10.31 -0.69 -5.59
C PHE A 139 11.43 -1.72 -5.57
N LEU A 140 12.65 -1.28 -5.87
CA LEU A 140 13.90 -2.01 -5.59
C LEU A 140 14.84 -1.14 -4.75
N LYS A 141 15.81 -1.79 -4.07
CA LYS A 141 16.87 -1.05 -3.38
C LYS A 141 17.74 -0.32 -4.39
N TRP A 142 18.06 0.94 -4.13
CA TRP A 142 18.95 1.72 -5.01
C TRP A 142 20.32 1.07 -5.16
N ALA A 143 20.84 0.43 -4.11
CA ALA A 143 22.11 -0.31 -4.17
C ALA A 143 22.12 -1.43 -5.23
N ASP A 144 20.94 -1.92 -5.64
CA ASP A 144 20.78 -2.97 -6.64
C ASP A 144 20.57 -2.46 -8.08
N ASN A 145 20.58 -1.13 -8.31
CA ASN A 145 20.30 -0.55 -9.64
C ASN A 145 21.24 -1.06 -10.75
N LYS A 146 22.55 -1.15 -10.48
CA LYS A 146 23.58 -1.62 -11.42
C LYS A 146 23.41 -3.11 -11.72
N LYS A 147 22.92 -3.85 -10.73
CA LYS A 147 22.66 -5.28 -10.85
C LYS A 147 21.43 -5.53 -11.74
N LEU A 148 20.37 -4.75 -11.56
CA LEU A 148 19.22 -4.76 -12.48
C LEU A 148 19.63 -4.33 -13.89
N LEU A 149 20.38 -3.24 -14.03
CA LEU A 149 20.87 -2.77 -15.34
C LEU A 149 21.67 -3.86 -16.06
N LYS A 150 22.58 -4.54 -15.34
CA LYS A 150 23.36 -5.66 -15.88
C LYS A 150 22.49 -6.85 -16.28
N ALA A 151 21.44 -7.15 -15.52
CA ALA A 151 20.51 -8.25 -15.83
C ALA A 151 19.67 -7.97 -17.10
N LEU A 152 19.31 -6.70 -17.32
CA LEU A 152 18.53 -6.27 -18.49
C LEU A 152 19.42 -6.03 -19.73
N ASN A 153 20.67 -5.60 -19.54
CA ASN A 153 21.56 -5.24 -20.64
C ASN A 153 21.85 -6.43 -21.55
N GLY A 154 21.55 -6.26 -22.85
CA GLY A 154 21.73 -7.32 -23.85
C GLY A 154 20.71 -8.47 -23.75
N HIS A 155 19.71 -8.39 -22.87
CA HIS A 155 18.66 -9.39 -22.83
C HIS A 155 17.86 -9.37 -24.14
N PRO A 156 17.58 -10.54 -24.76
CA PRO A 156 16.96 -10.58 -26.09
C PRO A 156 15.57 -9.94 -26.10
N ASP A 157 14.81 -10.09 -25.01
CA ASP A 157 13.39 -9.69 -24.97
C ASP A 157 13.08 -8.47 -24.07
N PHE A 158 13.97 -8.06 -23.16
CA PHE A 158 13.67 -6.90 -22.31
C PHE A 158 14.11 -5.60 -22.99
N ASN A 159 13.33 -4.55 -22.77
CA ASN A 159 13.68 -3.17 -23.03
C ASN A 159 13.68 -2.40 -21.71
N LEU A 160 14.67 -1.54 -21.53
CA LEU A 160 14.71 -0.55 -20.45
C LEU A 160 14.74 0.85 -21.07
N LYS A 161 13.84 1.71 -20.60
CA LYS A 161 13.87 3.14 -20.92
C LYS A 161 13.93 3.94 -19.63
N ASP A 162 14.84 4.91 -19.57
CA ASP A 162 14.90 5.87 -18.46
C ASP A 162 14.28 7.19 -18.91
N VAL A 163 13.11 7.52 -18.35
CA VAL A 163 12.39 8.78 -18.60
C VAL A 163 12.24 9.61 -17.32
N GLY A 164 13.18 9.45 -16.38
CA GLY A 164 13.06 9.95 -15.01
C GLY A 164 12.47 8.93 -14.04
N LEU A 165 11.90 7.85 -14.60
CA LEU A 165 11.57 6.59 -13.94
C LEU A 165 11.96 5.47 -14.90
N TRP A 166 12.39 4.33 -14.36
CA TRP A 166 12.83 3.20 -15.19
C TRP A 166 11.62 2.40 -15.65
N LYS A 167 11.36 2.44 -16.96
CA LYS A 167 10.29 1.69 -17.62
C LYS A 167 10.85 0.41 -18.23
N VAL A 168 10.44 -0.73 -17.71
CA VAL A 168 10.82 -2.05 -18.22
C VAL A 168 9.67 -2.64 -19.02
N SER A 169 9.92 -3.03 -20.27
CA SER A 169 8.91 -3.65 -21.15
C SER A 169 9.49 -4.89 -21.84
N LEU A 170 8.62 -5.70 -22.46
CA LEU A 170 9.04 -6.81 -23.31
C LEU A 170 8.84 -6.46 -24.78
N LYS A 171 9.82 -6.80 -25.62
CA LYS A 171 9.70 -6.71 -27.09
C LYS A 171 8.59 -7.65 -27.58
N SER A 172 8.54 -8.88 -27.05
CA SER A 172 7.57 -9.92 -27.42
C SER A 172 6.17 -9.74 -26.84
N ALA A 173 5.95 -8.72 -26.01
CA ALA A 173 4.63 -8.38 -25.46
C ALA A 173 4.25 -6.92 -25.76
N CYS A 174 4.95 -6.29 -26.71
CA CYS A 174 4.71 -4.90 -27.05
C CYS A 174 3.42 -4.75 -27.85
N LEU A 175 2.49 -3.94 -27.34
CA LEU A 175 1.19 -3.73 -28.00
C LEU A 175 1.15 -2.43 -28.79
N HIS A 176 1.77 -1.38 -28.27
CA HIS A 176 2.02 -0.16 -29.01
C HIS A 176 3.19 0.62 -28.39
N VAL A 177 3.71 1.59 -29.14
CA VAL A 177 4.87 2.40 -28.76
C VAL A 177 4.46 3.85 -28.69
N ASP A 178 4.86 4.52 -27.61
CA ASP A 178 4.67 5.95 -27.39
C ASP A 178 5.98 6.63 -26.96
N VAL A 179 5.93 7.89 -26.53
CA VAL A 179 7.07 8.71 -26.08
C VAL A 179 7.83 8.08 -24.92
N SER A 180 7.17 7.26 -24.09
CA SER A 180 7.79 6.51 -23.00
C SER A 180 8.24 5.09 -23.39
N GLY A 181 8.16 4.75 -24.67
CA GLY A 181 8.55 3.44 -25.19
C GLY A 181 7.37 2.51 -25.34
N CYS A 182 7.65 1.21 -25.24
CA CYS A 182 6.67 0.16 -25.43
C CYS A 182 5.73 0.04 -24.23
N TRP A 183 4.42 -0.09 -24.48
CA TRP A 183 3.43 -0.48 -23.48
C TRP A 183 2.90 -1.91 -23.76
N PRO A 184 2.62 -2.73 -22.73
CA PRO A 184 2.74 -2.47 -21.29
C PRO A 184 4.19 -2.36 -20.80
N PHE A 185 4.38 -1.63 -19.70
CA PHE A 185 5.65 -1.49 -19.01
C PHE A 185 5.48 -1.64 -17.49
N ILE A 186 6.59 -1.86 -16.80
CA ILE A 186 6.74 -1.81 -15.35
C ILE A 186 7.48 -0.51 -15.01
N ASP A 187 6.91 0.29 -14.13
CA ASP A 187 7.57 1.42 -13.51
C ASP A 187 8.41 0.95 -12.32
N VAL A 188 9.73 1.09 -12.45
CA VAL A 188 10.71 0.66 -11.46
C VAL A 188 11.24 1.88 -10.71
N ALA A 189 10.72 2.07 -9.50
CA ALA A 189 11.22 3.06 -8.56
C ALA A 189 12.30 2.45 -7.65
N PHE A 190 13.16 3.31 -7.11
CA PHE A 190 14.22 2.90 -6.20
C PHE A 190 14.08 3.54 -4.83
N TYR A 191 14.54 2.85 -3.78
CA TYR A 191 14.58 3.39 -2.43
C TYR A 191 15.93 3.17 -1.74
N GLU A 192 16.21 4.00 -0.73
CA GLU A 192 17.26 3.81 0.25
C GLU A 192 16.68 3.77 1.66
N VAL A 193 17.41 3.18 2.60
CA VAL A 193 17.06 3.24 4.03
C VAL A 193 17.98 4.25 4.71
N GLN A 194 17.39 5.28 5.32
CA GLN A 194 18.07 6.34 6.03
C GLN A 194 17.56 6.39 7.47
N GLY A 195 18.30 5.74 8.38
CA GLY A 195 17.88 5.57 9.77
C GLY A 195 16.56 4.81 9.88
N SER A 196 15.52 5.47 10.40
CA SER A 196 14.18 4.88 10.57
C SER A 196 13.26 5.06 9.36
N TRP A 197 13.77 5.56 8.22
CA TRP A 197 12.96 5.89 7.05
C TRP A 197 13.41 5.13 5.80
N MET A 198 12.45 4.61 5.05
CA MET A 198 12.61 4.26 3.63
C MET A 198 12.34 5.52 2.83
N VAL A 199 13.25 5.89 1.93
CA VAL A 199 13.19 7.12 1.13
C VAL A 199 13.32 6.77 -0.34
N GLN A 200 12.35 7.20 -1.15
CA GLN A 200 12.38 7.04 -2.60
C GLN A 200 13.50 7.89 -3.21
N LYS A 201 14.27 7.31 -4.12
CA LYS A 201 15.28 8.04 -4.91
C LYS A 201 14.60 8.76 -6.06
N PHE A 202 15.02 10.01 -6.28
CA PHE A 202 14.50 10.90 -7.33
C PHE A 202 12.99 11.21 -7.23
N GLY A 203 12.35 10.80 -6.14
CA GLY A 203 10.98 11.13 -5.80
C GLY A 203 10.88 11.86 -4.47
N ARG A 204 9.65 11.98 -3.96
CA ARG A 204 9.35 12.66 -2.69
C ARG A 204 8.75 11.73 -1.64
N PHE A 205 8.55 10.47 -1.98
CA PHE A 205 7.95 9.50 -1.08
C PHE A 205 8.94 9.05 -0.01
N TYR A 206 8.42 8.88 1.21
CA TYR A 206 9.13 8.27 2.31
C TYR A 206 8.12 7.56 3.22
N ALA A 207 8.55 6.45 3.83
CA ALA A 207 7.75 5.69 4.78
C ALA A 207 8.60 5.22 5.98
N PRO A 208 8.02 5.13 7.19
CA PRO A 208 8.73 4.57 8.33
C PRO A 208 9.11 3.10 8.08
N THR A 209 10.37 2.76 8.33
CA THR A 209 10.89 1.38 8.24
C THR A 209 10.10 0.40 9.09
N LYS A 210 9.48 0.83 10.20
CA LYS A 210 8.62 -0.02 11.03
C LYS A 210 7.36 -0.53 10.32
N TYR A 211 6.86 0.22 9.33
CA TYR A 211 5.72 -0.15 8.49
C TYR A 211 6.17 -0.75 7.15
N THR A 212 7.40 -0.47 6.73
CA THR A 212 7.96 -1.07 5.50
C THR A 212 8.55 -2.46 5.73
N PHE A 213 9.36 -2.66 6.77
CA PHE A 213 10.20 -3.85 6.95
C PHE A 213 9.94 -4.59 8.27
N PRO A 214 10.17 -5.93 8.32
CA PRO A 214 10.56 -6.79 7.21
C PRO A 214 9.44 -6.95 6.18
N LEU A 215 9.79 -7.17 4.91
CA LEU A 215 8.78 -7.42 3.88
C LEU A 215 8.06 -8.75 4.14
N HIS A 216 6.80 -8.83 3.74
CA HIS A 216 6.03 -10.07 3.70
C HIS A 216 5.50 -10.35 2.29
N LYS A 217 4.97 -11.54 2.06
CA LYS A 217 4.41 -11.92 0.76
C LYS A 217 2.92 -11.60 0.69
N ARG A 218 2.47 -11.02 -0.43
CA ARG A 218 1.05 -10.87 -0.78
C ARG A 218 0.73 -11.51 -2.15
N PRO A 219 -0.52 -11.96 -2.38
CA PRO A 219 -0.95 -12.41 -3.69
C PRO A 219 -1.08 -11.24 -4.67
N PHE A 220 -0.55 -11.42 -5.88
CA PHE A 220 -0.79 -10.56 -7.02
C PHE A 220 -0.81 -11.39 -8.28
N MET A 221 -1.97 -11.44 -8.96
CA MET A 221 -2.13 -12.17 -10.23
C MET A 221 -1.60 -13.60 -10.18
N GLY A 222 -1.92 -14.34 -9.11
CA GLY A 222 -1.53 -15.73 -8.89
C GLY A 222 -0.07 -15.97 -8.50
N ARG A 223 0.71 -14.93 -8.19
CA ARG A 223 2.07 -15.05 -7.63
C ARG A 223 2.17 -14.37 -6.27
N TRP A 224 3.06 -14.90 -5.43
CA TRP A 224 3.45 -14.28 -4.17
C TRP A 224 4.57 -13.26 -4.40
N VAL A 225 4.31 -11.98 -4.13
CA VAL A 225 5.27 -10.89 -4.33
C VAL A 225 5.55 -10.19 -3.00
N ASP A 226 6.76 -9.65 -2.81
CA ASP A 226 7.07 -8.94 -1.55
C ASP A 226 6.27 -7.63 -1.46
N SER A 227 5.86 -7.31 -0.24
CA SER A 227 5.01 -6.18 0.12
C SER A 227 5.53 -5.55 1.43
N PRO A 228 5.28 -4.26 1.68
CA PRO A 228 5.60 -3.61 2.95
C PRO A 228 4.92 -4.29 4.14
N ARG A 229 5.65 -4.47 5.25
CA ARG A 229 5.21 -5.14 6.50
C ARG A 229 3.77 -4.83 6.91
N ASP A 230 3.44 -3.55 6.95
CA ASP A 230 2.12 -3.04 7.23
C ASP A 230 1.64 -2.30 5.99
N THR A 231 0.98 -3.03 5.10
CA THR A 231 0.57 -2.50 3.80
C THR A 231 -0.45 -1.36 3.95
N GLU A 232 -1.35 -1.45 4.92
CA GLU A 232 -2.34 -0.42 5.22
C GLU A 232 -1.67 0.88 5.67
N LYS A 233 -0.78 0.82 6.67
CA LYS A 233 -0.01 2.00 7.10
C LYS A 233 0.96 2.51 6.05
N PHE A 234 1.57 1.64 5.27
CA PHE A 234 2.44 2.08 4.17
C PHE A 234 1.65 2.84 3.09
N LEU A 235 0.47 2.33 2.70
CA LEU A 235 -0.43 3.00 1.75
C LEU A 235 -0.93 4.33 2.31
N GLU A 236 -1.22 4.44 3.61
CA GLU A 236 -1.54 5.74 4.24
C GLU A 236 -0.44 6.78 3.96
N TYR A 237 0.85 6.44 4.12
CA TYR A 237 1.94 7.36 3.80
C TYR A 237 2.02 7.69 2.31
N LEU A 238 1.82 6.70 1.45
CA LEU A 238 1.92 6.85 0.00
C LEU A 238 0.83 7.78 -0.56
N TYR A 239 -0.36 7.72 0.02
CA TYR A 239 -1.49 8.58 -0.33
C TYR A 239 -1.64 9.78 0.65
N PHE A 240 -0.52 10.25 1.22
CA PHE A 240 -0.40 11.47 2.03
C PHE A 240 -1.21 11.53 3.34
N GLY A 241 -1.58 10.39 3.92
CA GLY A 241 -2.23 10.27 5.24
C GLY A 241 -3.68 10.79 5.31
N PHE A 242 -4.13 11.52 4.29
CA PHE A 242 -5.49 12.06 4.19
C PHE A 242 -6.45 11.15 3.45
N TRP A 243 -5.95 10.08 2.84
CA TRP A 243 -6.77 9.21 2.02
C TRP A 243 -7.31 8.03 2.83
N PRO A 244 -8.63 7.98 3.08
CA PRO A 244 -9.19 6.87 3.81
C PRO A 244 -9.21 5.65 2.88
N LEU A 245 -8.64 4.53 3.33
CA LEU A 245 -8.54 3.28 2.58
C LEU A 245 -9.88 2.65 2.20
N ASP A 246 -11.01 3.22 2.62
CA ASP A 246 -12.35 2.81 2.19
C ASP A 246 -12.87 3.59 0.97
N TRP A 247 -12.10 4.56 0.47
CA TRP A 247 -12.36 5.25 -0.79
C TRP A 247 -11.56 4.64 -1.94
N CYS A 248 -12.16 4.64 -3.12
CA CYS A 248 -11.57 4.20 -4.37
C CYS A 248 -11.49 5.42 -5.30
N LEU A 249 -10.35 5.57 -5.97
CA LEU A 249 -10.09 6.68 -6.86
C LEU A 249 -9.41 6.23 -8.14
N THR A 250 -9.67 6.99 -9.21
CA THR A 250 -9.11 6.74 -10.54
C THR A 250 -7.82 7.53 -10.73
N SER A 251 -6.85 6.94 -11.44
CA SER A 251 -5.66 7.68 -11.87
C SER A 251 -6.06 8.81 -12.82
N THR A 252 -5.39 9.96 -12.72
CA THR A 252 -5.52 11.09 -13.65
C THR A 252 -4.56 10.99 -14.84
N TYR A 253 -3.88 9.86 -14.96
CA TYR A 253 -2.98 9.55 -16.05
C TYR A 253 -3.38 8.20 -16.65
N SER A 254 -3.21 8.04 -17.96
CA SER A 254 -3.27 6.74 -18.61
C SER A 254 -1.87 6.41 -19.11
N HIS A 255 -1.26 5.41 -18.49
CA HIS A 255 0.04 4.89 -18.87
C HIS A 255 -0.04 4.19 -20.23
N LYS A 256 -1.20 3.60 -20.54
CA LYS A 256 -1.50 3.06 -21.86
C LYS A 256 -1.30 4.11 -22.95
N TYR A 257 -1.75 5.34 -22.78
CA TYR A 257 -1.68 6.35 -23.84
C TYR A 257 -0.71 7.49 -23.53
N GLU A 258 0.14 7.32 -22.52
CA GLU A 258 1.10 8.32 -22.01
C GLU A 258 0.52 9.75 -21.92
N LYS A 259 -0.72 9.87 -21.43
CA LYS A 259 -1.43 11.15 -21.38
C LYS A 259 -2.27 11.34 -20.13
N SER A 260 -2.36 12.60 -19.72
CA SER A 260 -3.27 13.03 -18.66
C SER A 260 -4.73 12.82 -19.09
N ILE A 261 -5.53 12.31 -18.16
CA ILE A 261 -6.99 12.27 -18.26
C ILE A 261 -7.57 13.29 -17.27
N TYR A 262 -8.31 14.27 -17.78
CA TYR A 262 -8.68 15.49 -17.06
C TYR A 262 -9.76 15.30 -15.99
N SER A 263 -10.02 14.09 -15.50
CA SER A 263 -11.12 13.90 -14.55
C SER A 263 -10.93 12.72 -13.60
N ARG A 264 -10.48 13.02 -12.38
CA ARG A 264 -10.48 12.07 -11.25
C ARG A 264 -11.91 11.77 -10.82
N ALA A 265 -12.18 10.53 -10.41
CA ALA A 265 -13.41 10.16 -9.70
C ALA A 265 -13.06 9.58 -8.33
N PHE A 266 -14.00 9.73 -7.40
CA PHE A 266 -13.92 9.23 -6.03
C PHE A 266 -15.23 8.55 -5.69
N ILE A 267 -15.16 7.35 -5.12
CA ILE A 267 -16.32 6.60 -4.66
C ILE A 267 -15.95 5.80 -3.42
N LYS A 268 -16.91 5.49 -2.54
CA LYS A 268 -16.69 4.46 -1.52
C LYS A 268 -16.43 3.13 -2.22
N CYS A 269 -15.35 2.44 -1.84
CA CYS A 269 -14.99 1.16 -2.45
C CYS A 269 -16.10 0.13 -2.32
N SER A 270 -16.91 0.18 -1.27
CA SER A 270 -18.07 -0.70 -1.10
C SER A 270 -19.03 -0.72 -2.30
N LYS A 271 -19.21 0.43 -2.99
CA LYS A 271 -20.04 0.50 -4.20
C LYS A 271 -19.44 -0.23 -5.42
N LEU A 272 -18.14 -0.52 -5.36
CA LEU A 272 -17.44 -1.29 -6.38
C LEU A 272 -17.43 -2.78 -6.07
N HIS A 273 -17.65 -3.19 -4.81
CA HIS A 273 -17.75 -4.60 -4.44
C HIS A 273 -18.98 -5.28 -5.07
N GLU A 274 -20.00 -4.49 -5.43
CA GLU A 274 -21.18 -4.93 -6.18
C GLU A 274 -20.87 -5.28 -7.63
N THR A 275 -19.70 -4.88 -8.16
CA THR A 275 -19.31 -5.14 -9.55
C THR A 275 -18.03 -5.93 -9.67
N TYR A 276 -17.07 -5.72 -8.77
CA TYR A 276 -15.73 -6.26 -8.88
C TYR A 276 -15.43 -7.18 -7.68
N PRO A 277 -14.68 -8.28 -7.90
CA PRO A 277 -14.17 -9.08 -6.80
C PRO A 277 -13.41 -8.22 -5.80
N PHE A 278 -13.47 -8.54 -4.50
CA PHE A 278 -12.80 -7.76 -3.47
C PHE A 278 -12.27 -8.65 -2.35
N VAL A 279 -11.20 -8.20 -1.69
CA VAL A 279 -10.56 -8.89 -0.58
C VAL A 279 -11.15 -8.42 0.74
N ILE A 280 -11.81 -9.34 1.45
CA ILE A 280 -12.20 -9.14 2.84
C ILE A 280 -11.03 -9.53 3.73
N ARG A 281 -10.62 -8.61 4.61
CA ARG A 281 -9.53 -8.79 5.56
C ARG A 281 -10.12 -9.03 6.95
N VAL A 282 -9.72 -10.11 7.60
CA VAL A 282 -10.13 -10.44 8.98
C VAL A 282 -8.87 -10.75 9.80
N PRO A 283 -8.71 -10.19 11.00
CA PRO A 283 -7.63 -10.58 11.90
C PRO A 283 -7.63 -12.08 12.15
N ASP A 284 -6.45 -12.68 12.23
CA ASP A 284 -6.33 -14.07 12.67
C ASP A 284 -6.93 -14.22 14.08
N THR A 285 -7.94 -15.08 14.21
CA THR A 285 -8.63 -15.33 15.48
C THR A 285 -7.85 -16.27 16.40
N GLU A 286 -6.79 -16.90 15.90
CA GLU A 286 -5.93 -17.75 16.72
C GLU A 286 -5.09 -16.91 17.69
N THR A 287 -5.12 -17.31 18.97
CA THR A 287 -4.51 -16.62 20.11
C THR A 287 -2.99 -16.42 20.03
N TRP A 288 -2.34 -16.95 19.00
CA TRP A 288 -0.89 -17.09 18.95
C TRP A 288 -0.18 -16.54 17.70
N CYS A 289 -0.82 -15.96 16.68
CA CYS A 289 -0.09 -15.29 15.59
C CYS A 289 -0.81 -14.14 14.87
N ALA A 290 -0.30 -12.91 15.05
CA ALA A 290 -0.64 -11.67 14.36
C ALA A 290 -0.44 -11.74 12.83
N GLY A 291 -1.44 -12.25 12.12
CA GLY A 291 -1.58 -12.17 10.67
C GLY A 291 -3.00 -11.71 10.30
N VAL A 292 -3.24 -11.57 9.00
CA VAL A 292 -4.56 -11.22 8.47
C VAL A 292 -4.99 -12.30 7.47
N VAL A 293 -6.21 -12.80 7.61
CA VAL A 293 -6.87 -13.65 6.61
C VAL A 293 -7.41 -12.73 5.52
N GLY A 294 -6.81 -12.77 4.33
CA GLY A 294 -7.34 -12.13 3.13
C GLY A 294 -8.20 -13.11 2.34
N THR A 295 -9.50 -12.84 2.24
CA THR A 295 -10.47 -13.67 1.51
C THR A 295 -10.94 -12.94 0.26
N LEU A 296 -10.60 -13.45 -0.92
CA LEU A 296 -11.07 -12.91 -2.19
C LEU A 296 -12.50 -13.39 -2.45
N LYS A 297 -13.45 -12.45 -2.51
CA LYS A 297 -14.87 -12.71 -2.76
C LYS A 297 -15.33 -12.15 -4.10
N LEU A 298 -16.36 -12.77 -4.66
CA LEU A 298 -17.12 -12.28 -5.81
C LEU A 298 -18.21 -11.29 -5.38
N PRO A 299 -18.76 -10.49 -6.31
CA PRO A 299 -19.89 -9.61 -6.03
C PRO A 299 -21.13 -10.33 -5.50
N ASN A 300 -21.37 -11.58 -5.91
CA ASN A 300 -22.45 -12.43 -5.40
C ASN A 300 -22.17 -13.00 -3.99
N GLY A 301 -21.03 -12.66 -3.37
CA GLY A 301 -20.62 -13.13 -2.04
C GLY A 301 -19.87 -14.47 -2.01
N GLU A 302 -19.75 -15.15 -3.17
CA GLU A 302 -19.02 -16.41 -3.29
C GLU A 302 -17.54 -16.22 -2.93
N THR A 303 -17.02 -17.12 -2.11
CA THR A 303 -15.60 -17.11 -1.74
C THR A 303 -14.81 -17.84 -2.79
N VAL A 304 -13.78 -17.19 -3.32
CA VAL A 304 -12.92 -17.81 -4.32
C VAL A 304 -11.77 -18.53 -3.67
N TYR A 305 -11.08 -17.85 -2.75
CA TYR A 305 -10.11 -18.47 -1.87
C TYR A 305 -9.80 -17.53 -0.69
N SER A 306 -9.20 -18.11 0.36
CA SER A 306 -8.67 -17.39 1.50
C SER A 306 -7.18 -17.68 1.65
N VAL A 307 -6.40 -16.68 2.03
CA VAL A 307 -4.98 -16.82 2.34
C VAL A 307 -4.62 -16.04 3.60
N MET A 308 -3.66 -16.56 4.33
CA MET A 308 -3.01 -15.82 5.40
C MET A 308 -1.91 -14.92 4.83
N VAL A 309 -1.89 -13.67 5.25
CA VAL A 309 -0.77 -12.76 5.05
C VAL A 309 -0.19 -12.36 6.40
N ASP A 310 1.14 -12.30 6.49
CA ASP A 310 1.85 -12.00 7.75
C ASP A 310 1.90 -10.49 8.02
N GLU A 311 0.73 -9.85 8.03
CA GLU A 311 0.53 -8.44 8.35
C GLU A 311 0.17 -8.24 9.82
N PRO A 312 0.61 -7.13 10.45
CA PRO A 312 0.14 -6.79 11.77
C PRO A 312 -1.38 -6.57 11.75
N VAL A 313 -2.04 -7.00 12.82
CA VAL A 313 -3.44 -6.68 13.08
C VAL A 313 -3.51 -5.23 13.55
N ALA A 314 -4.38 -4.43 12.92
CA ALA A 314 -4.59 -3.02 13.22
C ALA A 314 -5.28 -2.79 14.57
#